data_AF-A0A1M6DZZ0-F1
#
_entry.id   AF-A0A1M6DZZ0-F1
#
_cell.length_a   1.000
_cell.length_b   1.000
_cell.length_c   1.000
_cell.angle_alpha   90.00
_cell.angle_beta   90.00
_cell.angle_gamma   90.00
#
_symmetry.space_group_name_H-M   'P 1'
#
loop_
_entity.id
_entity.type
_entity.pdbx_description
1 polymer ?
#
loop_
_entity_poly.entity_id
_entity_poly.type
_entity_poly.pdbx_seq_one_letter_code
_entity_poly.pdbx_strand_id
1 'polypeptide(L)'
;MLNLMKYEFRKSWKMKGFVLCFTAFFELMFLFGVFSMNEDVWSVGVFGLILTTICGLFLIGVYSIHVLSKDINTKQSYMLFMTPNSSYKILGSKVLENCGSVFLSGMFFMALAMADIMILVVKYEDIQGIIDMLGLIITGNREAFTYQTFVMAGLDTVLSWVYLICVGYLAVVICATLLNGNKFNGLLSFIAFIVIAILVDKLHDGLFGVYYVFSSVRLVSNVGFYVVLTAIIYFITAWIMENKLSV
;
A
#
# COMPACT_ATOMS: atom_id res chain seq x y z
N MET A 1 -17.10 9.38 -12.47
CA MET A 1 -15.90 8.87 -11.76
C MET A 1 -15.54 7.43 -12.15
N LEU A 2 -16.48 6.48 -12.24
CA LEU A 2 -16.19 5.08 -12.61
C LEU A 2 -15.36 4.90 -13.90
N ASN A 3 -15.62 5.70 -14.94
CA ASN A 3 -14.84 5.64 -16.18
C ASN A 3 -13.38 6.09 -15.98
N LEU A 4 -13.14 7.07 -15.10
CA LEU A 4 -11.80 7.53 -14.74
C LEU A 4 -11.07 6.45 -13.92
N MET A 5 -11.74 5.81 -12.96
CA MET A 5 -11.14 4.69 -12.22
C MET A 5 -10.76 3.52 -13.14
N LYS A 6 -11.64 3.16 -14.10
CA LYS A 6 -11.33 2.13 -15.10
C LYS A 6 -10.11 2.50 -15.95
N TYR A 7 -9.97 3.79 -16.29
CA TYR A 7 -8.81 4.29 -17.02
C TYR A 7 -7.52 4.17 -16.21
N GLU A 8 -7.52 4.61 -14.95
CA GLU A 8 -6.36 4.49 -14.04
C GLU A 8 -5.97 3.03 -13.81
N PHE A 9 -6.95 2.14 -13.63
CA PHE A 9 -6.71 0.71 -13.46
C PHE A 9 -6.04 0.09 -14.69
N ARG A 10 -6.47 0.47 -15.90
CA ARG A 10 -5.85 -0.01 -17.14
C ARG A 10 -4.40 0.45 -17.27
N LYS A 11 -4.07 1.64 -16.76
CA LYS A 11 -2.72 2.22 -16.79
C LYS A 11 -1.78 1.54 -15.79
N SER A 12 -2.29 1.07 -14.67
CA SER A 12 -1.55 0.34 -13.63
C SER A 12 -1.53 -1.18 -13.83
N TRP A 13 -2.38 -1.73 -14.71
CA TRP A 13 -2.55 -3.18 -14.88
C TRP A 13 -1.24 -3.92 -15.19
N LYS A 14 -0.38 -3.38 -16.06
CA LYS A 14 0.88 -4.04 -16.42
C LYS A 14 1.79 -4.26 -15.22
N MET A 15 1.88 -3.28 -14.32
CA MET A 15 2.68 -3.39 -13.10
C MET A 15 2.08 -4.40 -12.13
N LYS A 16 0.75 -4.44 -11.99
CA LYS A 16 0.06 -5.45 -11.18
C LYS A 16 0.24 -6.87 -11.74
N GLY A 17 0.21 -7.01 -13.06
CA GLY A 17 0.50 -8.27 -13.74
C GLY A 17 1.93 -8.76 -13.49
N PHE A 18 2.90 -7.83 -13.42
CA PHE A 18 4.27 -8.18 -13.05
C PHE A 18 4.33 -8.76 -11.62
N VAL A 19 3.71 -8.10 -10.64
CA VAL A 19 3.64 -8.61 -9.26
C VAL A 19 3.02 -10.01 -9.22
N LEU A 20 1.89 -10.22 -9.92
CA LEU A 20 1.26 -11.55 -9.99
C LEU A 20 2.14 -12.62 -10.62
N CYS A 21 2.97 -12.27 -11.61
CA CYS A 21 3.91 -13.22 -12.23
C CYS A 21 4.98 -13.69 -11.24
N PHE A 22 5.54 -12.77 -10.44
CA PHE A 22 6.48 -13.12 -9.37
C PHE A 22 5.82 -13.96 -8.29
N THR A 23 4.60 -13.60 -7.88
CA THR A 23 3.84 -14.41 -6.92
C THR A 23 3.65 -15.83 -7.43
N ALA A 24 3.23 -16.00 -8.69
CA ALA A 24 3.04 -17.32 -9.29
C ALA A 24 4.34 -18.13 -9.36
N PHE A 25 5.49 -17.49 -9.63
CA PHE A 25 6.79 -18.15 -9.63
C PHE A 25 7.16 -18.71 -8.26
N PHE A 26 7.06 -17.90 -7.20
CA PHE A 26 7.37 -18.34 -5.85
C PHE A 26 6.35 -19.34 -5.30
N GLU A 27 5.09 -19.21 -5.69
CA GLU A 27 4.03 -20.17 -5.37
C GLU A 27 4.32 -21.56 -5.94
N LEU A 28 4.70 -21.63 -7.23
CA LEU A 28 5.10 -22.90 -7.85
C LEU A 28 6.32 -23.51 -7.16
N MET A 29 7.27 -22.68 -6.75
CA MET A 29 8.45 -23.13 -6.03
C MET A 29 8.10 -23.67 -4.64
N PHE A 30 7.20 -22.99 -3.92
CA PHE A 30 6.65 -23.45 -2.64
C PHE A 30 5.96 -24.81 -2.79
N LEU A 31 5.00 -24.91 -3.70
CA LEU A 31 4.27 -26.16 -3.96
C LEU A 31 5.23 -27.29 -4.35
N PHE A 32 6.20 -27.03 -5.22
CA PHE A 32 7.20 -28.02 -5.61
C PHE A 32 8.06 -28.50 -4.43
N GLY A 33 8.49 -27.57 -3.56
CA GLY A 33 9.25 -27.89 -2.34
C GLY A 33 8.44 -28.74 -1.36
N VAL A 34 7.17 -28.35 -1.16
CA VAL A 34 6.21 -29.12 -0.35
C VAL A 34 6.07 -30.51 -0.94
N PHE A 35 5.75 -30.68 -2.23
CA PHE A 35 5.57 -31.98 -2.89
C PHE A 35 6.81 -32.87 -2.81
N SER A 36 7.99 -32.30 -2.99
CA SER A 36 9.27 -33.02 -2.96
C SER A 36 9.80 -33.30 -1.56
N MET A 37 9.06 -32.91 -0.50
CA MET A 37 9.50 -33.03 0.91
C MET A 37 10.87 -32.38 1.17
N ASN A 38 11.20 -31.31 0.45
CA ASN A 38 12.48 -30.62 0.57
C ASN A 38 12.29 -29.31 1.34
N GLU A 39 12.80 -29.29 2.58
CA GLU A 39 12.65 -28.17 3.51
C GLU A 39 13.27 -26.86 3.01
N ASP A 40 14.42 -26.95 2.35
CA ASP A 40 15.12 -25.78 1.81
C ASP A 40 14.32 -25.13 0.68
N VAL A 41 13.61 -25.93 -0.13
CA VAL A 41 12.90 -25.42 -1.31
C VAL A 41 11.58 -24.76 -0.91
N TRP A 42 10.79 -25.36 -0.01
CA TRP A 42 9.52 -24.74 0.40
C TRP A 42 9.74 -23.51 1.28
N SER A 43 10.77 -23.49 2.13
CA SER A 43 11.12 -22.32 2.94
C SER A 43 11.55 -21.12 2.10
N VAL A 44 12.36 -21.33 1.05
CA VAL A 44 12.71 -20.27 0.10
C VAL A 44 11.47 -19.79 -0.68
N GLY A 45 10.53 -20.70 -0.99
CA GLY A 45 9.22 -20.34 -1.56
C GLY A 45 8.44 -19.38 -0.67
N VAL A 46 8.25 -19.74 0.61
CA VAL A 46 7.57 -18.89 1.61
C VAL A 46 8.26 -17.54 1.78
N PHE A 47 9.59 -17.54 1.92
CA PHE A 47 10.36 -16.30 2.02
C PHE A 47 10.17 -15.41 0.78
N GLY A 48 10.20 -16.00 -0.40
CA GLY A 48 9.93 -15.31 -1.68
C GLY A 48 8.52 -14.73 -1.77
N LEU A 49 7.51 -15.44 -1.28
CA LEU A 49 6.12 -14.96 -1.22
C LEU A 49 5.96 -13.77 -0.25
N ILE A 50 6.57 -13.83 0.93
CA ILE A 50 6.57 -12.71 1.90
C ILE A 50 7.26 -11.48 1.27
N LEU A 51 8.44 -11.68 0.68
CA LEU A 51 9.18 -10.60 0.01
C LEU A 51 8.35 -9.99 -1.13
N THR A 52 7.70 -10.83 -1.94
CA THR A 52 6.87 -10.39 -3.07
C THR A 52 5.65 -9.62 -2.58
N THR A 53 5.08 -9.98 -1.43
CA THR A 53 3.97 -9.25 -0.81
C THR A 53 4.40 -7.83 -0.43
N ILE A 54 5.52 -7.71 0.29
CA ILE A 54 6.04 -6.41 0.75
C ILE A 54 6.46 -5.54 -0.44
N CYS A 55 7.29 -6.08 -1.33
CA CYS A 55 7.79 -5.37 -2.51
C CYS A 55 6.66 -5.07 -3.51
N GLY A 56 5.70 -5.99 -3.67
CA GLY A 56 4.56 -5.84 -4.58
C GLY A 56 3.64 -4.70 -4.15
N LEU A 57 3.30 -4.63 -2.85
CA LEU A 57 2.52 -3.52 -2.28
C LEU A 57 3.26 -2.19 -2.46
N PHE A 58 4.57 -2.16 -2.19
CA PHE A 58 5.40 -0.96 -2.38
C PHE A 58 5.43 -0.51 -3.86
N LEU A 59 5.62 -1.45 -4.79
CA LEU A 59 5.65 -1.17 -6.23
C LEU A 59 4.32 -0.62 -6.73
N ILE A 60 3.18 -1.17 -6.30
CA ILE A 60 1.85 -0.67 -6.65
C ILE A 60 1.69 0.78 -6.14
N GLY A 61 2.06 1.03 -4.88
CA GLY A 61 1.99 2.35 -4.27
C GLY A 61 2.85 3.39 -4.99
N VAL A 62 4.15 3.11 -5.15
CA VAL A 62 5.11 4.02 -5.79
C VAL A 62 4.78 4.25 -7.26
N TYR A 63 4.36 3.23 -7.99
CA TYR A 63 3.97 3.38 -9.39
C TYR A 63 2.78 4.33 -9.54
N SER A 64 1.82 4.33 -8.61
CA SER A 64 0.70 5.27 -8.63
C SER A 64 1.17 6.73 -8.51
N ILE A 65 2.19 6.99 -7.66
CA ILE A 65 2.80 8.32 -7.48
C ILE A 65 3.58 8.72 -8.74
N HIS A 66 4.32 7.78 -9.32
CA HIS A 66 5.04 7.99 -10.57
C HIS A 66 4.08 8.36 -11.73
N VAL A 67 2.95 7.66 -11.83
CA VAL A 67 1.90 7.96 -12.80
C VAL A 67 1.38 9.37 -12.61
N LEU A 68 1.08 9.81 -11.38
CA LEU A 68 0.64 11.17 -11.11
C LEU A 68 1.71 12.21 -11.49
N SER A 69 2.97 11.97 -11.13
CA SER A 69 4.08 12.87 -11.48
C SER A 69 4.24 13.01 -12.99
N LYS A 70 4.11 11.91 -13.73
CA LYS A 70 4.10 11.93 -15.19
C LYS A 70 2.88 12.68 -15.74
N ASP A 71 1.73 12.55 -15.09
CA ASP A 71 0.50 13.20 -15.54
C ASP A 71 0.57 14.72 -15.45
N ILE A 72 1.26 15.23 -14.43
CA ILE A 72 1.46 16.67 -14.22
C ILE A 72 2.61 17.21 -15.10
N ASN A 73 3.71 16.47 -15.23
CA ASN A 73 4.94 16.98 -15.87
C ASN A 73 5.01 16.72 -17.38
N THR A 74 4.11 15.92 -17.98
CA THR A 74 4.17 15.58 -19.42
C THR A 74 2.99 16.13 -20.23
N LYS A 75 3.31 16.76 -21.38
CA LYS A 75 2.32 17.37 -22.29
C LYS A 75 1.24 16.40 -22.78
N GLN A 76 1.57 15.11 -22.95
CA GLN A 76 0.63 14.09 -23.43
C GLN A 76 -0.43 13.72 -22.39
N SER A 77 -0.08 13.76 -21.10
CA SER A 77 -0.96 13.33 -20.02
C SER A 77 -1.70 14.52 -19.38
N TYR A 78 -1.22 15.74 -19.63
CA TYR A 78 -1.85 17.00 -19.23
C TYR A 78 -3.26 17.19 -19.84
N MET A 79 -3.56 16.53 -20.97
CA MET A 79 -4.89 16.54 -21.58
C MET A 79 -5.99 16.01 -20.65
N LEU A 80 -5.65 15.17 -19.66
CA LEU A 80 -6.58 14.71 -18.63
C LEU A 80 -7.16 15.87 -17.82
N PHE A 81 -6.35 16.89 -17.54
CA PHE A 81 -6.73 18.09 -16.79
C PHE A 81 -7.45 19.14 -17.65
N MET A 82 -7.47 18.98 -18.98
CA MET A 82 -8.27 19.82 -19.89
C MET A 82 -9.70 19.28 -20.11
N THR A 83 -10.02 18.10 -19.56
CA THR A 83 -11.39 17.57 -19.62
C THR A 83 -12.31 18.34 -18.68
N PRO A 84 -13.64 18.38 -18.90
CA PRO A 84 -14.60 19.07 -18.02
C PRO A 84 -14.83 18.32 -16.68
N ASN A 85 -13.76 17.77 -16.09
CA ASN A 85 -13.76 17.11 -14.80
C ASN A 85 -12.91 17.92 -13.83
N SER A 86 -13.48 18.26 -12.67
CA SER A 86 -12.76 18.93 -11.58
C SER A 86 -11.52 18.14 -11.13
N SER A 87 -10.47 18.83 -10.68
CA SER A 87 -9.26 18.25 -10.10
C SER A 87 -9.56 17.21 -8.99
N TYR A 88 -10.58 17.46 -8.16
CA TYR A 88 -11.06 16.50 -7.15
C TYR A 88 -11.47 15.14 -7.74
N LYS A 89 -12.14 15.13 -8.90
CA LYS A 89 -12.59 13.89 -9.56
C LYS A 89 -11.42 13.11 -10.13
N ILE A 90 -10.41 13.80 -10.66
CA ILE A 90 -9.20 13.20 -11.22
C ILE A 90 -8.37 12.57 -10.09
N LEU A 91 -7.99 13.37 -9.09
CA LEU A 91 -7.20 12.88 -7.95
C LEU A 91 -7.97 11.81 -7.17
N GLY A 92 -9.27 12.01 -6.97
CA GLY A 92 -10.14 11.07 -6.25
C GLY A 92 -10.21 9.71 -6.95
N SER A 93 -10.24 9.70 -8.29
CA SER A 93 -10.21 8.44 -9.03
C SER A 93 -8.90 7.66 -8.87
N LYS A 94 -7.76 8.35 -8.72
CA LYS A 94 -6.46 7.73 -8.45
C LYS A 94 -6.37 7.18 -7.03
N VAL A 95 -6.77 7.97 -6.03
CA VAL A 95 -6.80 7.54 -4.62
C VAL A 95 -7.73 6.33 -4.46
N LEU A 96 -8.93 6.36 -5.03
CA LEU A 96 -9.88 5.25 -4.97
C LEU A 96 -9.40 4.01 -5.71
N GLU A 97 -8.81 4.16 -6.90
CA GLU A 97 -8.25 3.03 -7.64
C GLU A 97 -7.12 2.37 -6.86
N ASN A 98 -6.26 3.15 -6.23
CA ASN A 98 -5.15 2.61 -5.47
C ASN A 98 -5.61 2.00 -4.14
N CYS A 99 -6.55 2.63 -3.43
CA CYS A 99 -7.18 2.05 -2.24
C CYS A 99 -7.83 0.69 -2.56
N GLY A 100 -8.60 0.62 -3.66
CA GLY A 100 -9.20 -0.64 -4.11
C GLY A 100 -8.17 -1.68 -4.53
N SER A 101 -7.05 -1.24 -5.13
CA SER A 101 -5.96 -2.14 -5.55
C SER A 101 -5.20 -2.72 -4.37
N VAL A 102 -4.83 -1.90 -3.38
CA VAL A 102 -4.17 -2.34 -2.15
C VAL A 102 -5.08 -3.31 -1.39
N PHE A 103 -6.36 -2.96 -1.24
CA PHE A 103 -7.33 -3.82 -0.56
C PHE A 103 -7.48 -5.18 -1.26
N LEU A 104 -7.68 -5.18 -2.59
CA LEU A 104 -7.82 -6.42 -3.36
C LEU A 104 -6.52 -7.26 -3.34
N SER A 105 -5.35 -6.63 -3.46
CA SER A 105 -4.07 -7.35 -3.34
C SER A 105 -3.88 -7.93 -1.94
N GLY A 106 -4.27 -7.20 -0.89
CA GLY A 106 -4.20 -7.68 0.49
C GLY A 106 -5.08 -8.91 0.69
N MET A 107 -6.33 -8.89 0.19
CA MET A 107 -7.21 -10.05 0.22
C MET A 107 -6.65 -11.24 -0.55
N PHE A 108 -6.06 -10.99 -1.73
CA PHE A 108 -5.44 -12.04 -2.55
C PHE A 108 -4.26 -12.71 -1.82
N PHE A 109 -3.32 -11.93 -1.29
CA PHE A 109 -2.17 -12.47 -0.55
C PHE A 109 -2.59 -13.15 0.75
N MET A 110 -3.62 -12.64 1.43
CA MET A 110 -4.17 -13.29 2.63
C MET A 110 -4.79 -14.66 2.29
N ALA A 111 -5.54 -14.75 1.19
CA ALA A 111 -6.11 -16.01 0.74
C ALA A 111 -5.04 -17.03 0.33
N LEU A 112 -3.99 -16.58 -0.37
CA LEU A 112 -2.82 -17.41 -0.69
C LEU A 112 -2.13 -17.94 0.57
N ALA A 113 -1.79 -17.05 1.52
CA ALA A 113 -1.15 -17.45 2.77
C ALA A 113 -1.99 -18.46 3.56
N MET A 114 -3.31 -18.30 3.60
CA MET A 114 -4.20 -19.29 4.23
C MET A 114 -4.17 -20.65 3.52
N ALA A 115 -4.13 -20.66 2.18
CA ALA A 115 -4.01 -21.90 1.41
C ALA A 115 -2.66 -22.59 1.67
N ASP A 116 -1.56 -21.84 1.69
CA ASP A 116 -0.22 -22.36 1.95
C ASP A 116 -0.11 -22.98 3.35
N ILE A 117 -0.62 -22.28 4.35
CA ILE A 117 -0.69 -22.77 5.73
C ILE A 117 -1.53 -24.06 5.79
N MET A 118 -2.67 -24.11 5.11
CA MET A 118 -3.51 -25.32 5.09
C MET A 118 -2.78 -26.51 4.47
N ILE A 119 -2.03 -26.30 3.39
CA ILE A 119 -1.23 -27.34 2.74
C ILE A 119 -0.13 -27.84 3.68
N LEU A 120 0.57 -26.93 4.38
CA LEU A 120 1.61 -27.30 5.34
C LEU A 120 1.04 -28.09 6.52
N VAL A 121 -0.09 -27.66 7.08
CA VAL A 121 -0.77 -28.37 8.18
C VAL A 121 -1.15 -29.79 7.78
N VAL A 122 -1.74 -29.96 6.60
CA VAL A 122 -2.15 -31.30 6.11
C VAL A 122 -0.95 -32.20 5.89
N LYS A 123 0.21 -31.65 5.52
CA LYS A 123 1.37 -32.45 5.12
C LYS A 123 2.34 -32.76 6.26
N TYR A 124 2.54 -31.82 7.18
CA TYR A 124 3.52 -31.94 8.27
C TYR A 124 2.88 -32.16 9.64
N GLU A 125 1.55 -32.11 9.75
CA GLU A 125 0.76 -32.29 10.98
C GLU A 125 1.16 -31.38 12.16
N ASP A 126 1.98 -30.34 11.94
CA ASP A 126 2.44 -29.39 12.96
C ASP A 126 1.60 -28.11 12.99
N ILE A 127 0.45 -28.19 13.65
CA ILE A 127 -0.49 -27.07 13.81
C ILE A 127 0.02 -26.04 14.84
N GLN A 128 0.71 -26.49 15.89
CA GLN A 128 1.15 -25.63 16.99
C GLN A 128 2.34 -24.75 16.59
N GLY A 129 3.30 -25.27 15.83
CA GLY A 129 4.42 -24.47 15.32
C GLY A 129 3.98 -23.31 14.42
N ILE A 130 2.92 -23.51 13.63
CA ILE A 130 2.38 -22.49 12.73
C ILE A 130 1.63 -21.39 13.48
N ILE A 131 0.81 -21.76 14.47
CA ILE A 131 0.06 -20.79 15.30
C ILE A 131 1.03 -19.92 16.11
N ASP A 132 2.09 -20.50 16.66
CA ASP A 132 3.14 -19.77 17.37
C ASP A 132 3.89 -18.79 16.44
N MET A 133 4.17 -19.20 15.21
CA MET A 133 4.79 -18.33 14.20
C MET A 133 3.88 -17.15 13.84
N LEU A 134 2.59 -17.41 13.60
CA LEU A 134 1.61 -16.37 13.28
C LEU A 134 1.40 -15.40 14.45
N GLY A 135 1.31 -15.90 15.69
CA GLY A 135 1.21 -15.07 16.89
C GLY A 135 2.43 -14.17 17.10
N LEU A 136 3.63 -14.67 16.76
CA LEU A 136 4.85 -13.86 16.80
C LEU A 136 4.87 -12.77 15.73
N ILE A 137 4.46 -13.07 14.49
CA ILE A 137 4.43 -12.10 13.38
C ILE A 137 3.37 -11.00 13.61
N ILE A 138 2.20 -11.37 14.12
CA ILE A 138 1.03 -10.48 14.14
C ILE A 138 0.94 -9.70 15.45
N THR A 139 1.24 -10.35 16.58
CA THR A 139 1.05 -9.76 17.92
C THR A 139 2.35 -9.55 18.70
N GLY A 140 3.50 -10.01 18.19
CA GLY A 140 4.78 -9.96 18.92
C GLY A 140 4.77 -10.79 20.22
N ASN A 141 3.70 -11.55 20.45
CA ASN A 141 3.46 -12.36 21.63
C ASN A 141 2.69 -13.62 21.22
N ARG A 142 3.14 -14.79 21.68
CA ARG A 142 2.61 -16.11 21.28
C ARG A 142 1.16 -16.35 21.72
N GLU A 143 0.71 -15.72 22.82
CA GLU A 143 -0.59 -16.03 23.43
C GLU A 143 -1.70 -15.01 23.12
N ALA A 144 -1.42 -13.93 22.41
CA ALA A 144 -2.35 -12.80 22.23
C ALA A 144 -3.12 -12.82 20.89
N PHE A 145 -2.97 -13.87 20.08
CA PHE A 145 -3.60 -13.95 18.76
C PHE A 145 -5.12 -14.10 18.88
N THR A 146 -5.86 -13.04 18.54
CA THR A 146 -7.33 -13.05 18.48
C THR A 146 -7.76 -12.69 17.06
N TYR A 147 -8.83 -13.31 16.55
CA TYR A 147 -9.37 -12.96 15.23
C TYR A 147 -9.61 -11.46 15.04
N GLN A 148 -10.08 -10.79 16.11
CA GLN A 148 -10.31 -9.34 16.10
C GLN A 148 -9.03 -8.51 15.96
N THR A 149 -7.93 -8.92 16.62
CA THR A 149 -6.65 -8.18 16.50
C THR A 149 -6.06 -8.35 15.10
N PHE A 150 -6.22 -9.53 14.50
CA PHE A 150 -5.80 -9.78 13.12
C PHE A 150 -6.54 -8.89 12.10
N VAL A 151 -7.88 -8.83 12.18
CA VAL A 151 -8.68 -7.99 11.26
C VAL A 151 -8.33 -6.50 11.43
N MET A 152 -8.19 -6.03 12.66
CA MET A 152 -7.86 -4.63 12.94
C MET A 152 -6.44 -4.28 12.49
N ALA A 153 -5.46 -5.15 12.69
CA ALA A 153 -4.09 -4.97 12.20
C ALA A 153 -4.04 -4.94 10.66
N GLY A 154 -4.83 -5.79 9.99
CA GLY A 154 -4.97 -5.77 8.54
C GLY A 154 -5.55 -4.44 8.02
N LEU A 155 -6.61 -3.94 8.66
CA LEU A 155 -7.20 -2.62 8.33
C LEU A 155 -6.22 -1.46 8.58
N ASP A 156 -5.53 -1.47 9.71
CA ASP A 156 -4.49 -0.47 10.03
C ASP A 156 -3.37 -0.46 8.98
N THR A 157 -2.94 -1.64 8.55
CA THR A 157 -1.93 -1.80 7.49
C THR A 157 -2.43 -1.23 6.16
N VAL A 158 -3.66 -1.57 5.73
CA VAL A 158 -4.22 -1.03 4.47
C VAL A 158 -4.35 0.49 4.52
N LEU A 159 -4.84 1.04 5.64
CA LEU A 159 -5.07 2.47 5.78
C LEU A 159 -3.77 3.27 5.88
N SER A 160 -2.78 2.78 6.63
CA SER A 160 -1.45 3.40 6.68
C SER A 160 -0.78 3.44 5.30
N TRP A 161 -0.95 2.39 4.49
CA TRP A 161 -0.49 2.38 3.10
C TRP A 161 -1.20 3.44 2.24
N VAL A 162 -2.53 3.49 2.27
CA VAL A 162 -3.31 4.50 1.50
C VAL A 162 -2.90 5.91 1.90
N TYR A 163 -2.73 6.15 3.20
CA TYR A 163 -2.21 7.39 3.75
C TYR A 163 -0.83 7.75 3.14
N LEU A 164 0.13 6.83 3.14
CA LEU A 164 1.46 7.07 2.57
C LEU A 164 1.38 7.47 1.09
N ILE A 165 0.51 6.85 0.31
CA ILE A 165 0.31 7.25 -1.09
C ILE A 165 -0.23 8.68 -1.19
N CYS A 166 -1.21 9.05 -0.36
CA CYS A 166 -1.75 10.41 -0.35
C CYS A 166 -0.68 11.46 -0.01
N VAL A 167 0.24 11.17 0.92
CA VAL A 167 1.42 12.02 1.18
C VAL A 167 2.30 12.13 -0.05
N GLY A 168 2.53 11.02 -0.75
CA GLY A 168 3.27 11.01 -2.01
C GLY A 168 2.64 11.90 -3.07
N TYR A 169 1.31 11.87 -3.20
CA TYR A 169 0.59 12.75 -4.13
C TYR A 169 0.74 14.22 -3.75
N LEU A 170 0.59 14.55 -2.46
CA LEU A 170 0.78 15.90 -1.95
C LEU A 170 2.19 16.42 -2.25
N ALA A 171 3.21 15.60 -1.99
CA ALA A 171 4.61 15.96 -2.24
C ALA A 171 4.88 16.23 -3.74
N VAL A 172 4.33 15.40 -4.63
CA VAL A 172 4.44 15.61 -6.08
C VAL A 172 3.74 16.89 -6.52
N VAL A 173 2.54 17.16 -6.02
CA VAL A 173 1.76 18.36 -6.38
C VAL A 173 2.40 19.65 -5.86
N ILE A 174 2.93 19.66 -4.63
CA ILE A 174 3.66 20.81 -4.08
C ILE A 174 4.93 21.08 -4.90
N CYS A 175 5.72 20.06 -5.20
CA CYS A 175 6.92 20.27 -6.01
C CYS A 175 6.60 20.72 -7.43
N ALA A 176 5.54 20.19 -8.05
CA ALA A 176 5.11 20.62 -9.37
C ALA A 176 4.66 22.10 -9.40
N THR A 177 3.97 22.56 -8.36
CA THR A 177 3.52 23.96 -8.25
C THR A 177 4.67 24.93 -7.95
N LEU A 178 5.63 24.53 -7.11
CA LEU A 178 6.74 25.40 -6.70
C LEU A 178 7.91 25.45 -7.69
N LEU A 179 8.17 24.37 -8.45
CA LEU A 179 9.40 24.18 -9.24
C LEU A 179 9.14 24.05 -10.74
N ASN A 180 8.10 24.73 -11.22
CA ASN A 180 7.53 24.54 -12.55
C ASN A 180 8.62 24.43 -13.65
N GLY A 181 8.77 23.25 -14.25
CA GLY A 181 9.70 23.00 -15.37
C GLY A 181 11.13 22.52 -15.02
N ASN A 182 11.50 22.29 -13.76
CA ASN A 182 12.84 21.80 -13.42
C ASN A 182 12.99 20.28 -13.59
N LYS A 183 14.12 19.82 -14.18
CA LYS A 183 14.40 18.39 -14.43
C LYS A 183 14.50 17.56 -13.13
N PHE A 184 14.78 18.21 -12.00
CA PHE A 184 14.96 17.56 -10.70
C PHE A 184 13.67 17.42 -9.86
N ASN A 185 12.50 17.74 -10.43
CA ASN A 185 11.22 17.71 -9.71
C ASN A 185 10.91 16.36 -9.04
N GLY A 186 11.33 15.25 -9.64
CA GLY A 186 11.15 13.92 -9.06
C GLY A 186 11.96 13.68 -7.77
N LEU A 187 13.22 14.14 -7.74
CA LEU A 187 14.06 13.97 -6.55
C LEU A 187 13.62 14.89 -5.41
N LEU A 188 13.20 16.13 -5.73
CA LEU A 188 12.71 17.03 -4.68
C LEU A 188 11.37 16.56 -4.10
N SER A 189 10.48 15.98 -4.92
CA SER A 189 9.22 15.41 -4.42
C SER A 189 9.47 14.19 -3.53
N PHE A 190 10.51 13.40 -3.79
CA PHE A 190 10.92 12.33 -2.87
C PHE A 190 11.45 12.87 -1.53
N ILE A 191 12.27 13.93 -1.55
CA ILE A 191 12.75 14.58 -0.31
C ILE A 191 11.57 15.18 0.47
N ALA A 192 10.66 15.88 -0.21
CA ALA A 192 9.46 16.44 0.40
C ALA A 192 8.57 15.36 1.02
N PHE A 193 8.41 14.22 0.34
CA PHE A 193 7.71 13.05 0.86
C PHE A 193 8.33 12.55 2.17
N ILE A 194 9.65 12.38 2.23
CA ILE A 194 10.36 11.95 3.46
C ILE A 194 10.13 12.94 4.60
N VAL A 195 10.28 14.24 4.34
CA VAL A 195 10.11 15.28 5.36
C VAL A 195 8.68 15.26 5.92
N ILE A 196 7.67 15.19 5.05
CA ILE A 196 6.26 15.15 5.49
C ILE A 196 5.98 13.85 6.26
N ALA A 197 6.49 12.70 5.78
CA ALA A 197 6.32 11.43 6.46
C ALA A 197 6.89 11.45 7.88
N ILE A 198 8.13 11.95 8.07
CA ILE A 198 8.77 12.09 9.39
C ILE A 198 7.99 13.04 10.30
N LEU A 199 7.47 14.15 9.75
CA LEU A 199 6.68 15.10 10.55
C LEU A 199 5.38 14.47 11.05
N VAL A 200 4.68 13.71 10.19
CA VAL A 200 3.45 13.03 10.59
C VAL A 200 3.73 11.90 11.57
N ASP A 201 4.83 11.17 11.40
CA ASP A 201 5.24 10.11 12.32
C ASP A 201 5.49 10.68 13.74
N LYS A 202 6.19 11.81 13.84
CA LYS A 202 6.35 12.53 15.12
C LYS A 202 5.04 13.01 15.72
N LEU A 203 4.09 13.45 14.89
CA LEU A 203 2.75 13.82 15.35
C LEU A 203 1.98 12.61 15.87
N HIS A 204 2.08 11.47 15.18
CA HIS A 204 1.47 10.21 15.59
C HIS A 204 2.03 9.74 16.93
N ASP A 205 3.36 9.72 17.07
CA ASP A 205 4.03 9.39 18.33
C ASP A 205 3.68 10.34 19.47
N GLY A 206 3.56 11.65 19.19
CA GLY A 206 3.15 12.63 20.19
C GLY A 206 1.72 12.44 20.70
N LEU A 207 0.82 11.93 19.86
CA LEU A 207 -0.59 11.70 20.20
C LEU A 207 -0.84 10.31 20.80
N PHE A 208 -0.16 9.28 20.29
CA PHE A 208 -0.45 7.88 20.58
C PHE A 208 0.71 7.10 21.20
N GLY A 209 1.88 7.72 21.40
CA GLY A 209 3.05 7.08 21.99
C GLY A 209 2.86 6.59 23.43
N VAL A 210 1.81 7.07 24.12
CA VAL A 210 1.43 6.63 25.47
C VAL A 210 0.72 5.26 25.45
N TYR A 211 0.13 4.85 24.32
CA TYR A 211 -0.59 3.58 24.24
C TYR A 211 0.33 2.40 23.89
N TYR A 212 0.12 1.26 24.52
CA TYR A 212 0.80 0.00 24.16
C TYR A 212 0.56 -0.34 22.68
N VAL A 213 1.64 -0.72 21.99
CA VAL A 213 1.71 -1.01 20.54
C VAL A 213 0.59 -1.94 20.08
N PHE A 214 0.23 -2.95 20.89
CA PHE A 214 -0.74 -3.98 20.55
C PHE A 214 -2.08 -3.88 21.31
N SER A 215 -2.35 -2.74 21.97
CA SER A 215 -3.66 -2.54 22.58
C SER A 215 -4.73 -2.32 21.51
N SER A 216 -5.92 -2.91 21.68
CA SER A 216 -7.05 -2.68 20.77
C SER A 216 -7.42 -1.20 20.66
N VAL A 217 -7.20 -0.44 21.73
CA VAL A 217 -7.40 1.03 21.77
C VAL A 217 -6.46 1.73 20.80
N ARG A 218 -5.18 1.36 20.74
CA ARG A 218 -4.21 1.95 19.81
C ARG A 218 -4.53 1.62 18.36
N LEU A 219 -4.93 0.38 18.06
CA LEU A 219 -5.31 0.00 16.69
C LEU A 219 -6.52 0.81 16.19
N VAL A 220 -7.56 0.94 17.01
CA VAL A 220 -8.74 1.75 16.65
C VAL A 220 -8.37 3.23 16.48
N SER A 221 -7.51 3.76 17.36
CA SER A 221 -7.08 5.14 17.25
C SER A 221 -6.21 5.41 16.03
N ASN A 222 -5.32 4.47 15.66
CA ASN A 222 -4.50 4.57 14.45
C ASN A 222 -5.36 4.58 13.18
N VAL A 223 -6.33 3.67 13.10
CA VAL A 223 -7.30 3.61 12.00
C VAL A 223 -8.01 4.97 11.84
N GLY A 224 -8.51 5.54 12.95
CA GLY A 224 -9.15 6.86 12.94
C GLY A 224 -8.20 7.97 12.49
N PHE A 225 -6.97 7.96 13.00
CA PHE A 225 -5.94 8.93 12.64
C PHE A 225 -5.62 8.90 11.14
N TYR A 226 -5.35 7.72 10.56
CA TYR A 226 -5.03 7.59 9.15
C TYR A 226 -6.20 7.98 8.25
N VAL A 227 -7.45 7.66 8.62
CA VAL A 227 -8.63 8.06 7.84
C VAL A 227 -8.77 9.58 7.80
N VAL A 228 -8.71 10.24 8.96
CA VAL A 228 -8.84 11.70 9.05
C VAL A 228 -7.71 12.38 8.28
N LEU A 229 -6.48 11.92 8.46
CA LEU A 229 -5.31 12.54 7.86
C LEU A 229 -5.25 12.31 6.34
N THR A 230 -5.67 11.14 5.87
CA THR A 230 -5.86 10.87 4.43
C THR A 230 -6.89 11.83 3.82
N ALA A 231 -8.02 12.06 4.49
CA ALA A 231 -9.04 12.98 4.02
C ALA A 231 -8.51 14.43 3.94
N ILE A 232 -7.84 14.90 4.99
CA ILE A 232 -7.23 16.24 5.04
C ILE A 232 -6.21 16.41 3.90
N ILE A 233 -5.28 15.46 3.75
CA ILE A 233 -4.27 15.51 2.70
C ILE A 233 -4.90 15.48 1.31
N TYR A 234 -5.92 14.64 1.10
CA TYR A 234 -6.64 14.58 -0.17
C TYR A 234 -7.26 15.93 -0.54
N PHE A 235 -7.98 16.58 0.39
CA PHE A 235 -8.60 17.88 0.15
C PHE A 235 -7.57 18.97 -0.12
N ILE A 236 -6.49 19.03 0.66
CA ILE A 236 -5.39 19.99 0.45
C ILE A 236 -4.77 19.78 -0.93
N THR A 237 -4.46 18.53 -1.29
CA THR A 237 -3.82 18.19 -2.56
C THR A 237 -4.72 18.58 -3.74
N ALA A 238 -6.01 18.25 -3.67
CA ALA A 238 -6.95 18.59 -4.72
C ALA A 238 -7.18 20.10 -4.84
N TRP A 239 -7.21 20.84 -3.72
CA TRP A 239 -7.31 22.30 -3.71
C TRP A 239 -6.09 22.98 -4.34
N ILE A 240 -4.87 22.52 -4.01
CA ILE A 240 -3.64 23.01 -4.65
C ILE A 240 -3.68 22.70 -6.15
N MET A 241 -4.15 21.51 -6.52
CA MET A 241 -4.25 21.09 -7.91
C MET A 241 -5.28 21.87 -8.73
N GLU A 242 -6.30 22.45 -8.11
CA GLU A 242 -7.29 23.27 -8.80
C GLU A 242 -6.89 24.76 -8.89
N ASN A 243 -6.25 25.29 -7.84
CA ASN A 243 -6.00 26.73 -7.73
C ASN A 243 -4.56 27.16 -8.09
N LYS A 244 -3.59 26.25 -8.02
CA LYS A 244 -2.16 26.58 -8.14
C LYS A 244 -1.46 25.85 -9.29
N LEU A 245 -1.98 24.71 -9.71
CA LEU A 245 -1.57 24.10 -10.98
C LEU A 245 -2.21 24.94 -12.08
N SER A 246 -1.41 25.82 -12.69
CA SER A 246 -1.80 26.62 -13.84
C SER A 246 -2.08 25.68 -15.00
N VAL A 247 -3.33 25.22 -15.13
CA VAL A 247 -3.76 24.46 -16.31
C VAL A 247 -3.95 25.40 -17.48
#